data_AF-A0A376YI45-F1
#
_entry.id   AF-A0A376YI45-F1
#
_cell.length_a   1.000
_cell.length_b   1.000
_cell.length_c   1.000
_cell.angle_alpha   90.00
_cell.angle_beta   90.00
_cell.angle_gamma   90.00
#
_symmetry.space_group_name_H-M   'P 1'
#
loop_
_entity.id
_entity.type
_entity.pdbx_description
1 polymer ?
#
loop_
_entity_poly.entity_id
_entity_poly.type
_entity_poly.pdbx_seq_one_letter_code
_entity_poly.pdbx_strand_id
1 'polypeptide(L)'
;MNYIYSATTNSFYPLEMKEDYTQADSWPDDAIEVDEQVYIEFSGLPPKGKIRIAGEMVFLAWSEIPPPTHEEQIAAAELEKQQLINQANDYMNSKHGLVKRLLVV
;
A
#
# COMPACT_ATOMS: atom_id res chain seq x y z
N MET A 1 -0.04 0.40 -25.88
CA MET A 1 0.58 1.57 -25.22
C MET A 1 2.00 1.22 -24.83
N ASN A 2 2.97 2.15 -24.82
CA ASN A 2 4.33 1.84 -24.35
C ASN A 2 4.47 2.24 -22.88
N TYR A 3 4.89 1.30 -22.06
CA TYR A 3 5.11 1.50 -20.63
C TYR A 3 6.58 1.33 -20.29
N ILE A 4 7.02 2.12 -19.33
CA ILE A 4 8.33 2.01 -18.71
C ILE A 4 8.14 1.47 -17.29
N TYR A 5 8.98 0.55 -16.88
CA TYR A 5 9.09 0.08 -15.51
C TYR A 5 10.38 0.63 -14.87
N SER A 6 10.28 1.08 -13.62
CA SER A 6 11.43 1.38 -12.77
C SER A 6 11.49 0.38 -11.63
N ALA A 7 12.63 -0.28 -11.47
CA ALA A 7 12.87 -1.21 -10.38
C ALA A 7 13.01 -0.47 -9.03
N THR A 8 13.57 0.74 -9.07
CA THR A 8 13.84 1.59 -7.91
C THR A 8 12.55 2.04 -7.25
N THR A 9 11.58 2.50 -8.04
CA THR A 9 10.26 2.91 -7.53
C THR A 9 9.23 1.78 -7.56
N ASN A 10 9.62 0.60 -8.07
CA ASN A 10 8.76 -0.55 -8.34
C ASN A 10 7.42 -0.10 -8.96
N SER A 11 7.48 0.75 -9.98
CA SER A 11 6.32 1.43 -10.56
C SER A 11 6.38 1.50 -12.08
N PHE A 12 5.20 1.60 -12.70
CA PHE A 12 5.05 1.77 -14.14
C PHE A 12 4.76 3.23 -14.48
N TYR A 13 5.36 3.69 -15.57
CA TYR A 13 5.24 5.04 -16.10
C TYR A 13 4.79 4.96 -17.56
N PRO A 14 3.68 5.60 -17.94
CA PRO A 14 3.28 5.68 -19.34
C PRO A 14 4.26 6.57 -20.10
N LEU A 15 4.75 6.10 -21.24
CA LEU A 15 5.76 6.82 -22.03
C LEU A 15 5.23 8.18 -22.54
N GLU A 16 3.92 8.29 -22.73
CA GLU A 16 3.26 9.53 -23.15
C GLU A 16 3.44 10.69 -22.15
N MET A 17 3.65 10.39 -20.86
CA MET A 17 3.84 11.39 -19.80
C MET A 17 5.32 11.62 -19.47
N LYS A 18 6.25 11.09 -20.27
CA LYS A 18 7.69 11.20 -20.01
C LYS A 18 8.14 12.65 -19.83
N GLU A 19 7.64 13.55 -20.66
CA GLU A 19 8.03 14.95 -20.63
C GLU A 19 7.58 15.63 -19.34
N ASP A 20 6.34 15.38 -18.89
CA ASP A 20 5.82 15.89 -17.61
C ASP A 20 6.66 15.38 -16.42
N TYR A 21 6.99 14.08 -16.39
CA TYR A 21 7.80 13.51 -15.33
C TYR A 21 9.24 14.04 -15.32
N THR A 22 9.80 14.31 -16.51
CA THR A 22 11.14 14.89 -16.65
C THR A 22 11.15 16.34 -16.17
N GLN A 23 10.12 17.13 -16.49
CA GLN A 23 9.98 18.51 -15.99
C GLN A 23 9.81 18.56 -14.46
N ALA A 24 9.23 17.51 -13.87
CA ALA A 24 9.07 17.37 -12.44
C ALA A 24 10.26 16.69 -11.73
N ASP A 25 11.38 16.44 -12.42
CA ASP A 25 12.56 15.71 -11.89
C ASP A 25 12.18 14.35 -11.23
N SER A 26 11.18 13.69 -11.78
CA SER A 26 10.59 12.44 -11.26
C SER A 26 10.72 11.26 -12.22
N TRP A 27 11.35 11.48 -13.37
CA TRP A 27 11.64 10.42 -14.33
C TRP A 27 12.73 9.48 -13.78
N PRO A 28 12.51 8.15 -13.78
CA PRO A 28 13.47 7.21 -13.22
C PRO A 28 14.68 7.00 -14.13
N ASP A 29 15.88 6.94 -13.54
CA ASP A 29 17.14 6.63 -14.25
C ASP A 29 17.22 5.18 -14.73
N ASP A 30 16.54 4.26 -14.03
CA ASP A 30 16.45 2.84 -14.32
C ASP A 30 15.20 2.48 -15.16
N ALA A 31 14.74 3.43 -15.96
CA ALA A 31 13.63 3.29 -16.88
C ALA A 31 13.88 2.19 -17.93
N ILE A 32 13.10 1.10 -17.86
CA ILE A 32 13.16 0.00 -18.85
C ILE A 32 11.80 -0.18 -19.52
N GLU A 33 11.81 -0.26 -20.85
CA GLU A 33 10.60 -0.52 -21.63
C GLU A 33 10.08 -1.93 -21.41
N VAL A 34 8.77 -2.04 -21.19
CA VAL A 34 8.06 -3.30 -20.99
C VAL A 34 6.92 -3.42 -21.98
N ASP A 35 6.60 -4.66 -22.35
CA ASP A 35 5.43 -4.94 -23.18
C ASP A 35 4.12 -4.63 -22.42
N GLU A 36 3.08 -4.29 -23.15
CA GLU A 36 1.74 -4.06 -22.61
C GLU A 36 1.19 -5.30 -21.87
N GLN A 37 1.53 -6.50 -22.31
CA GLN A 37 1.16 -7.74 -21.62
C GLN A 37 1.76 -7.81 -20.21
N VAL A 38 3.04 -7.41 -20.07
CA VAL A 38 3.73 -7.36 -18.78
C VAL A 38 3.08 -6.29 -17.90
N TYR A 39 2.76 -5.12 -18.46
CA TYR A 39 2.02 -4.11 -17.73
C TYR A 39 0.66 -4.65 -17.23
N ILE A 40 -0.15 -5.30 -18.07
CA ILE A 40 -1.46 -5.82 -17.67
C ILE A 40 -1.34 -6.86 -16.55
N GLU A 41 -0.38 -7.79 -16.67
CA GLU A 41 -0.18 -8.84 -15.67
C GLU A 41 0.24 -8.27 -14.30
N PHE A 42 1.14 -7.29 -14.30
CA PHE A 42 1.79 -6.82 -13.08
C PHE A 42 1.23 -5.52 -12.52
N SER A 43 0.44 -4.75 -13.28
CA SER A 43 -0.24 -3.53 -12.79
C SER A 43 -1.57 -3.81 -12.09
N GLY A 44 -2.12 -5.02 -12.27
CA GLY A 44 -3.38 -5.45 -11.68
C GLY A 44 -3.30 -5.84 -10.20
N LEU A 45 -4.36 -6.52 -9.74
CA LEU A 45 -4.41 -7.05 -8.38
C LEU A 45 -3.35 -8.15 -8.20
N PRO A 46 -2.48 -8.03 -7.18
CA PRO A 46 -1.50 -9.06 -6.90
C PRO A 46 -2.16 -10.39 -6.54
N PRO A 47 -1.58 -11.54 -6.94
CA PRO A 47 -2.00 -12.85 -6.45
C PRO A 47 -1.98 -12.88 -4.92
N LYS A 48 -2.93 -13.61 -4.32
CA LYS A 48 -3.07 -13.68 -2.86
C LYS A 48 -1.74 -14.12 -2.21
N GLY A 49 -1.26 -13.33 -1.26
CA GLY A 49 -0.04 -13.63 -0.52
C GLY A 49 1.25 -13.28 -1.27
N LYS A 50 1.17 -12.55 -2.40
CA LYS A 50 2.34 -12.15 -3.18
C LYS A 50 2.46 -10.64 -3.31
N ILE A 51 3.70 -10.19 -3.51
CA ILE A 51 4.07 -8.81 -3.83
C ILE A 51 4.88 -8.77 -5.12
N ARG A 52 4.74 -7.69 -5.87
CA ARG A 52 5.54 -7.44 -7.06
C ARG A 52 6.94 -7.04 -6.63
N ILE A 53 7.95 -7.70 -7.16
CA ILE A 53 9.36 -7.40 -6.93
C ILE A 53 10.07 -7.17 -8.27
N ALA A 54 11.11 -6.33 -8.24
CA ALA A 54 12.07 -6.25 -9.33
C ALA A 54 12.95 -7.51 -9.30
N GLY A 55 12.87 -8.37 -10.33
CA GLY A 55 13.71 -9.56 -10.46
C GLY A 55 15.12 -9.26 -10.99
N GLU A 56 16.01 -10.26 -10.94
CA GLU A 56 17.45 -10.14 -11.23
C GLU A 56 17.80 -9.78 -12.69
N MET A 57 16.85 -9.88 -13.62
CA MET A 57 17.10 -9.63 -15.05
C MET A 57 15.95 -8.85 -15.70
N VAL A 58 15.54 -7.72 -15.09
CA VAL A 58 14.52 -6.80 -15.65
C VAL A 58 13.09 -7.35 -15.63
N PHE A 59 12.91 -8.64 -15.37
CA PHE A 59 11.60 -9.24 -15.25
C PHE A 59 10.99 -8.98 -13.87
N LEU A 60 9.84 -8.34 -13.91
CA LEU A 60 8.90 -8.30 -12.81
C LEU A 60 8.54 -9.71 -12.37
N ALA A 61 8.56 -9.95 -11.06
CA ALA A 61 8.20 -11.23 -10.48
C ALA A 61 7.25 -11.07 -9.31
N TRP A 62 6.40 -12.07 -9.12
CA TRP A 62 5.58 -12.18 -7.91
C TRP A 62 6.34 -12.99 -6.86
N SER A 63 6.78 -12.32 -5.79
CA SER A 63 7.39 -12.96 -4.63
C SER A 63 6.36 -13.19 -3.53
N GLU A 64 6.59 -14.17 -2.65
CA GLU A 64 5.80 -14.32 -1.44
C GLU A 64 5.98 -13.13 -0.50
N ILE A 65 4.91 -12.73 0.18
CA ILE A 65 4.98 -11.73 1.25
C ILE A 65 5.78 -12.36 2.40
N PRO A 66 6.91 -11.74 2.81
CA PRO A 66 7.64 -12.24 3.96
C PRO A 66 6.74 -12.19 5.20
N PRO A 67 6.87 -13.16 6.13
CA PRO A 67 6.13 -13.10 7.37
C PRO A 67 6.47 -11.80 8.12
N PRO A 68 5.49 -11.17 8.80
CA PRO A 68 5.75 -9.96 9.55
C PRO A 68 6.82 -10.22 10.60
N THR A 69 7.72 -9.27 10.76
CA THR A 69 8.77 -9.30 11.79
C THR A 69 8.15 -9.29 13.19
N HIS A 70 8.94 -9.67 14.20
CA HIS A 70 8.46 -9.65 15.59
C HIS A 70 8.03 -8.24 16.03
N GLU A 71 8.76 -7.20 15.59
CA GLU A 71 8.43 -5.81 15.87
C GLU A 71 7.11 -5.39 15.21
N GLU A 72 6.89 -5.74 13.94
CA GLU A 72 5.61 -5.49 13.26
C GLU A 72 4.45 -6.24 13.93
N GLN A 73 4.69 -7.47 14.42
CA GLN A 73 3.68 -8.22 15.19
C GLN A 73 3.35 -7.52 16.51
N ILE A 74 4.34 -7.01 17.24
CA ILE A 74 4.14 -6.24 18.46
C ILE A 74 3.33 -4.96 18.15
N ALA A 75 3.74 -4.21 17.12
CA ALA A 75 3.06 -2.98 16.73
C ALA A 75 1.59 -3.24 16.34
N ALA A 76 1.31 -4.33 15.62
CA ALA A 76 -0.04 -4.74 15.28
C ALA A 76 -0.87 -5.08 16.53
N ALA A 77 -0.31 -5.82 17.48
CA ALA A 77 -0.98 -6.17 18.73
C ALA A 77 -1.24 -4.93 19.62
N GLU A 78 -0.30 -3.99 19.67
CA GLU A 78 -0.47 -2.72 20.37
C GLU A 78 -1.56 -1.86 19.72
N LEU A 79 -1.59 -1.78 18.39
CA LEU A 79 -2.63 -1.08 17.66
C LEU A 79 -4.00 -1.68 17.93
N GLU A 80 -4.14 -3.01 17.86
CA GLU A 80 -5.39 -3.71 18.16
C GLU A 80 -5.84 -3.45 19.60
N LYS A 81 -4.91 -3.53 20.57
CA LYS A 81 -5.19 -3.19 21.97
C LYS A 81 -5.71 -1.76 22.11
N GLN A 82 -5.10 -0.78 21.45
CA GLN A 82 -5.54 0.61 21.48
C GLN A 82 -6.91 0.80 20.82
N GLN A 83 -7.17 0.13 19.70
CA GLN A 83 -8.48 0.15 19.04
C GLN A 83 -9.58 -0.38 19.97
N LEU A 84 -9.34 -1.51 20.66
CA LEU A 84 -10.29 -2.08 21.60
C LEU A 84 -10.53 -1.17 22.81
N ILE A 85 -9.48 -0.54 23.34
CA ILE A 85 -9.60 0.46 24.42
C ILE A 85 -10.44 1.64 23.97
N ASN A 86 -10.19 2.17 22.77
CA ASN A 86 -10.95 3.29 22.21
C ASN A 86 -12.42 2.92 21.99
N GLN A 87 -12.69 1.75 21.42
CA GLN A 87 -14.06 1.24 21.25
C GLN A 87 -14.80 1.12 22.60
N ALA A 88 -14.12 0.62 23.64
CA ALA A 88 -14.69 0.53 24.98
C ALA A 88 -14.96 1.92 25.58
N ASN A 89 -14.03 2.87 25.42
CA ASN A 89 -14.18 4.24 25.88
C ASN A 89 -15.34 4.95 25.16
N ASP A 90 -15.45 4.80 23.84
CA ASP A 90 -16.56 5.34 23.05
C ASP A 90 -17.90 4.75 23.50
N TYR A 91 -17.93 3.43 23.72
CA TYR A 91 -19.12 2.77 24.24
C TYR A 91 -19.51 3.31 25.63
N MET A 92 -18.57 3.39 26.57
CA MET A 92 -18.81 3.92 27.90
C MET A 92 -19.28 5.38 27.87
N ASN A 93 -18.64 6.24 27.06
CA ASN A 93 -19.00 7.64 26.90
C ASN A 93 -20.40 7.79 26.28
N SER A 94 -20.74 6.97 25.28
CA SER A 94 -22.07 6.97 24.67
C SER A 94 -23.17 6.61 25.68
N LYS A 95 -22.90 5.67 26.59
CA LYS A 95 -23.83 5.28 27.66
C LYS A 95 -23.89 6.30 28.79
N HIS A 96 -22.75 6.85 29.20
CA HIS A 96 -22.69 7.87 30.24
C HIS A 96 -23.37 9.19 29.80
N GLY A 97 -23.25 9.55 28.52
CA GLY A 97 -23.95 10.69 27.93
C GLY A 97 -25.47 10.56 27.91
N LEU A 98 -26.01 9.34 27.81
CA LEU A 98 -27.45 9.07 27.87
C LEU A 98 -28.03 9.27 29.28
N VAL A 99 -27.28 8.91 30.34
CA VAL A 99 -27.73 9.09 31.73
C VAL A 99 -27.81 10.57 32.12
N LYS A 100 -26.90 11.41 31.61
CA LYS A 100 -26.92 12.87 31.86
C LYS A 100 -28.08 13.61 31.16
N ARG A 101 -28.60 13.10 30.03
CA ARG A 101 -29.78 13.68 29.36
C ARG A 101 -31.11 13.33 30.02
N LEU A 102 -31.18 12.26 30.81
CA LEU A 102 -32.42 11.82 31.46
C LEU A 102 -32.68 12.48 32.83
N LEU A 103 -31.72 13.23 33.37
CA LEU A 103 -31.77 13.86 34.70
C LEU A 103 -32.06 15.37 34.65
N VAL A 104 -32.39 15.91 33.47
CA VAL A 104 -32.81 17.31 33.27
C VAL A 104 -34.18 17.32 32.57
N VAL A 105 -35.23 16.90 33.30
CA VAL A 105 -36.64 17.22 33.01
C VAL A 105 -37.36 17.38 34.34
#